data_AF-A0A7W1KAL3-F1
#
_entry.id   AF-A0A7W1KAL3-F1
#
_cell.length_a   1.000
_cell.length_b   1.000
_cell.length_c   1.000
_cell.angle_alpha   90.00
_cell.angle_beta   90.00
_cell.angle_gamma   90.00
#
_symmetry.space_group_name_H-M   'P 1'
#
loop_
_entity.id
_entity.type
_entity.pdbx_description
1 polymer ?
#
loop_
_entity_poly.entity_id
_entity_poly.type
_entity_poly.pdbx_seq_one_letter_code
_entity_poly.pdbx_strand_id
1 'polypeptide(L)'
;MARIYDAIDDHTAAWIARQALFFVGSAPLADDGHVNVSPKSPIGSLRVLGPTSVAYLDIVGSGAETIAHLRENGRIVVMLCAFEGPPR
;
A
#
# COMPACT_ATOMS: atom_id res chain seq x y z
N MET A 1 -16.18 13.34 6.09
CA MET A 1 -14.81 13.83 5.79
C MET A 1 -13.83 12.82 6.36
N ALA A 2 -12.78 12.45 5.63
CA ALA A 2 -11.87 11.39 6.06
C ALA A 2 -11.00 11.82 7.27
N ARG A 3 -10.73 10.83 8.15
CA ARG A 3 -9.68 10.81 9.19
C ARG A 3 -8.28 11.05 8.63
N ILE A 4 -7.61 12.18 8.84
CA ILE A 4 -6.15 12.25 8.61
C ILE A 4 -5.44 12.03 9.95
N TYR A 5 -4.47 11.13 9.96
CA TYR A 5 -3.63 10.83 11.12
C TYR A 5 -2.19 11.18 10.78
N ASP A 6 -1.47 11.80 11.72
CA ASP A 6 -0.06 12.18 11.52
C ASP A 6 0.89 10.99 11.64
N ALA A 7 0.43 9.88 12.23
CA ALA A 7 1.23 8.70 12.50
C ALA A 7 0.41 7.40 12.54
N ILE A 8 1.08 6.29 12.28
CA ILE A 8 0.65 4.92 12.53
C ILE A 8 0.98 4.59 13.98
N ASP A 9 -0.03 4.63 14.85
CA ASP A 9 0.11 4.19 16.23
C ASP A 9 0.09 2.65 16.36
N ASP A 10 0.40 2.13 17.55
CA ASP A 10 0.47 0.68 17.80
C ASP A 10 -0.86 -0.02 17.50
N HIS A 11 -1.98 0.66 17.74
CA HIS A 11 -3.30 0.13 17.46
C HIS A 11 -3.52 -0.05 15.95
N THR A 12 -3.18 0.97 15.16
CA THR A 12 -3.27 0.95 13.70
C THR A 12 -2.29 -0.06 13.13
N ALA A 13 -1.03 -0.08 13.59
CA ALA A 13 -0.05 -1.06 13.16
C ALA A 13 -0.53 -2.50 13.40
N ALA A 14 -1.08 -2.78 14.59
CA ALA A 14 -1.66 -4.08 14.90
C ALA A 14 -2.86 -4.41 14.00
N TRP A 15 -3.69 -3.43 13.66
CA TRP A 15 -4.80 -3.62 12.72
C TRP A 15 -4.31 -3.92 11.30
N ILE A 16 -3.33 -3.18 10.79
CA ILE A 16 -2.70 -3.41 9.48
C ILE A 16 -2.20 -4.87 9.38
N ALA A 17 -1.52 -5.35 10.42
CA ALA A 17 -0.92 -6.69 10.45
C ALA A 17 -1.95 -7.84 10.41
N ARG A 18 -3.23 -7.57 10.66
CA ARG A 18 -4.31 -8.58 10.64
C ARG A 18 -5.04 -8.68 9.29
N GLN A 19 -4.80 -7.75 8.36
CA GLN A 19 -5.48 -7.80 7.07
C GLN A 19 -5.00 -9.02 6.26
N ALA A 20 -5.83 -9.56 5.37
CA ALA A 20 -5.42 -10.71 4.55
C ALA A 20 -4.46 -10.31 3.42
N LEU A 21 -4.70 -9.14 2.84
CA LEU A 21 -4.00 -8.57 1.70
C LEU A 21 -4.06 -7.03 1.77
N PHE A 22 -3.34 -6.39 0.87
CA PHE A 22 -3.39 -4.94 0.65
C PHE A 22 -3.37 -4.67 -0.85
N PHE A 23 -3.64 -3.43 -1.25
CA PHE A 23 -3.51 -3.00 -2.64
C PHE A 23 -2.42 -1.96 -2.75
N VAL A 24 -1.68 -2.01 -3.84
CA VAL A 24 -0.70 -1.00 -4.22
C VAL A 24 -1.20 -0.26 -5.44
N GLY A 25 -1.34 1.06 -5.31
CA GLY A 25 -1.65 1.99 -6.39
C GLY A 25 -0.41 2.78 -6.80
N SER A 26 -0.18 2.90 -8.10
CA SER A 26 0.88 3.72 -8.70
C SER A 26 0.42 4.29 -10.04
N ALA A 27 0.98 5.40 -10.47
CA ALA A 27 0.67 6.03 -11.74
C ALA A 27 1.93 6.67 -12.36
N PRO A 28 2.05 6.68 -13.70
CA PRO A 28 3.13 7.37 -14.39
C PRO A 28 2.90 8.90 -14.37
N LEU A 29 3.90 9.66 -14.82
CA LEU A 29 3.77 11.10 -15.05
C LEU A 29 3.06 11.42 -16.37
N ALA A 30 3.07 10.49 -17.33
CA ALA A 30 2.42 10.65 -18.62
C ALA A 30 0.89 10.65 -18.46
N ASP A 31 0.23 11.65 -19.05
CA ASP A 31 -1.23 11.84 -18.96
C ASP A 31 -2.03 10.73 -19.66
N ASP A 32 -1.42 10.04 -20.63
CA ASP A 32 -1.99 8.90 -21.37
C ASP A 32 -1.57 7.54 -20.80
N GLY A 33 -0.78 7.53 -19.73
CA GLY A 33 -0.33 6.31 -19.06
C GLY A 33 -1.41 5.66 -18.19
N HIS A 34 -1.21 4.39 -17.86
CA HIS A 34 -2.18 3.61 -17.09
C HIS A 34 -1.91 3.68 -15.57
N VAL A 35 -2.97 3.87 -14.80
CA VAL A 35 -2.92 3.67 -13.34
C VAL A 35 -2.86 2.17 -13.06
N ASN A 36 -1.84 1.73 -12.34
CA ASN A 36 -1.74 0.37 -11.87
C ASN A 36 -2.30 0.26 -10.44
N VAL A 37 -3.26 -0.64 -10.24
CA VAL A 37 -3.74 -1.05 -8.92
C VAL A 37 -3.69 -2.57 -8.83
N SER A 38 -2.83 -3.09 -7.94
CA SER A 38 -2.61 -4.52 -7.83
C SER A 38 -2.85 -5.03 -6.40
N PRO A 39 -3.58 -6.14 -6.21
CA PRO A 39 -3.65 -6.81 -4.91
C PRO A 39 -2.29 -7.45 -4.61
N LYS A 40 -1.87 -7.36 -3.34
CA LYS A 40 -0.62 -7.90 -2.82
C LYS A 40 -0.91 -8.74 -1.58
N SER A 41 -0.38 -9.96 -1.59
CA SER A 41 -0.55 -10.93 -0.52
C SER A 41 0.71 -11.80 -0.39
N PRO A 42 0.93 -12.46 0.77
CA PRO A 42 0.19 -12.26 2.02
C PRO A 42 0.50 -10.88 2.63
N ILE A 43 -0.30 -10.43 3.61
CA ILE A 43 0.00 -9.20 4.40
C ILE A 43 1.41 -9.20 5.01
N GLY A 44 2.02 -10.38 5.11
CA GLY A 44 3.43 -10.59 5.44
C GLY A 44 4.42 -9.73 4.64
N SER A 45 4.08 -9.36 3.41
CA SER A 45 4.94 -8.53 2.54
C SER A 45 4.85 -7.03 2.83
N LEU A 46 3.98 -6.58 3.74
CA LEU A 46 3.93 -5.20 4.25
C LEU A 46 4.28 -5.18 5.75
N ARG A 47 5.16 -4.26 6.16
CA ARG A 47 5.58 -4.10 7.56
C ARG A 47 5.61 -2.64 7.95
N VAL A 48 5.03 -2.31 9.11
CA VAL A 48 5.23 -1.01 9.75
C VAL A 48 6.59 -1.01 10.41
N LEU A 49 7.46 -0.08 10.03
CA LEU A 49 8.80 0.09 10.60
C LEU A 49 8.84 1.16 11.69
N GLY A 50 7.83 2.02 11.73
CA GLY A 50 7.74 3.14 12.66
C GLY A 50 6.51 4.01 12.36
N PRO A 51 6.36 5.14 13.07
CA PRO A 51 5.15 5.96 13.03
C PRO A 51 4.80 6.52 11.65
N THR A 52 5.77 6.69 10.75
CA THR A 52 5.57 7.28 9.42
C THR A 52 6.24 6.47 8.30
N SER A 53 6.57 5.21 8.57
CA SER A 53 7.38 4.40 7.67
C SER A 53 6.88 2.97 7.60
N VAL A 54 6.76 2.46 6.38
CA VAL A 54 6.45 1.06 6.09
C VAL A 54 7.48 0.49 5.11
N ALA A 55 7.73 -0.81 5.19
CA ALA A 55 8.44 -1.58 4.18
C ALA A 55 7.45 -2.45 3.42
N TYR A 56 7.58 -2.44 2.10
CA TYR A 56 6.82 -3.29 1.19
C TYR A 56 7.78 -4.14 0.36
N LEU A 57 7.66 -5.46 0.45
CA LEU A 57 8.37 -6.40 -0.42
C LEU A 57 7.58 -6.64 -1.70
N ASP A 58 8.01 -6.02 -2.80
CA ASP A 58 7.42 -6.24 -4.12
C ASP A 58 7.90 -7.58 -4.71
N ILE A 59 7.02 -8.58 -4.64
CA ILE A 59 7.25 -9.92 -5.17
C ILE A 59 6.74 -9.95 -6.63
N VAL A 60 7.30 -10.85 -7.42
CA VAL A 60 6.91 -11.11 -8.81
C VAL A 60 5.39 -11.17 -9.00
N GLY A 61 4.88 -10.36 -9.91
CA GLY A 61 3.48 -10.30 -10.32
C GLY A 61 3.37 -10.09 -11.84
N SER A 62 2.14 -10.03 -12.36
CA SER A 62 1.84 -10.04 -13.80
C SER A 62 2.23 -8.78 -14.58
N GLY A 63 2.93 -7.82 -13.98
CA GLY A 63 3.38 -6.60 -14.63
C GLY A 63 4.43 -5.84 -13.82
N ALA A 64 5.32 -5.13 -14.51
CA ALA A 64 6.40 -4.32 -13.92
C ALA A 64 6.03 -2.84 -13.75
N GLU A 65 4.74 -2.48 -13.84
CA GLU A 65 4.29 -1.08 -13.82
C GLU A 65 4.58 -0.39 -12.48
N THR A 66 4.38 -1.08 -11.35
CA THR A 66 4.66 -0.50 -10.02
C THR A 66 6.12 -0.03 -9.93
N ILE A 67 7.08 -0.87 -10.29
CA ILE A 67 8.50 -0.50 -10.23
C ILE A 67 8.87 0.53 -11.30
N ALA A 68 8.22 0.50 -12.48
CA ALA A 68 8.43 1.50 -13.52
C ALA A 68 8.01 2.90 -13.04
N HIS A 69 6.78 3.03 -12.50
CA HIS A 69 6.27 4.30 -11.95
C HIS A 69 7.11 4.78 -10.76
N LEU A 70 7.50 3.87 -9.86
CA LEU A 70 8.33 4.22 -8.70
C LEU A 70 9.71 4.72 -9.09
N ARG A 71 10.34 4.14 -10.13
CA ARG A 71 11.63 4.63 -10.65
C ARG A 71 11.52 5.99 -11.32
N GLU A 72 10.38 6.27 -11.94
CA GLU A 72 10.12 7.56 -12.58
C GLU A 72 9.85 8.66 -11.54
N ASN A 73 8.92 8.43 -10.60
CA ASN A 73 8.37 9.50 -9.78
C ASN A 73 8.27 9.20 -8.28
N GLY A 74 8.56 7.97 -7.84
CA GLY A 74 8.62 7.60 -6.43
C GLY A 74 7.29 7.62 -5.65
N ARG A 75 6.14 7.82 -6.32
CA ARG A 75 4.83 7.92 -5.64
C ARG A 75 4.11 6.58 -5.61
N ILE A 76 3.58 6.24 -4.43
CA ILE A 76 2.84 5.00 -4.18
C ILE A 76 1.76 5.22 -3.13
N VAL A 77 0.63 4.53 -3.29
CA VAL A 77 -0.43 4.45 -2.29
C VAL A 77 -0.61 3.00 -1.88
N VAL A 78 -0.69 2.76 -0.57
CA VAL A 78 -1.10 1.47 0.00
C VAL A 78 -2.53 1.61 0.51
N MET A 79 -3.42 0.74 0.05
CA MET A 79 -4.81 0.68 0.52
C MET A 79 -5.04 -0.64 1.24
N LEU A 80 -5.69 -0.56 2.41
CA LEU A 80 -6.09 -1.70 3.21
C LEU A 80 -7.60 -1.79 3.26
N CYS A 81 -8.12 -3.02 3.22
CA CYS A 81 -9.55 -3.28 3.29
C CYS A 81 -9.87 -3.99 4.59
N ALA A 82 -10.82 -3.46 5.37
CA ALA A 82 -11.40 -4.15 6.51
C ALA A 82 -12.39 -5.21 6.01
N PHE A 83 -11.93 -6.43 5.77
CA PHE A 83 -12.82 -7.55 5.41
C PHE A 83 -13.65 -8.04 6.61
N GLU A 84 -13.18 -7.75 7.83
CA GLU A 84 -13.87 -8.05 9.08
C GLU A 84 -13.93 -6.79 9.95
N GLY A 85 -15.10 -6.51 10.51
CA GLY A 85 -15.33 -5.34 11.36
C GLY A 85 -15.18 -3.99 10.64
N PRO A 86 -15.22 -2.87 11.38
CA PRO A 86 -15.06 -1.55 10.79
C PRO A 86 -13.59 -1.25 10.41
N PRO A 87 -13.36 -0.40 9.39
CA PRO A 87 -12.03 0.14 9.10
C PRO A 87 -11.53 0.99 10.28
N ARG A 88 -10.21 1.02 10.45
CA ARG A 88 -9.52 1.76 11.51
C ARG A 88 -8.68 2.89 10.92
#